data_AF-V9M5K8-F1
#
_entry.id   AF-V9M5K8-F1
#
_cell.length_a   1.000
_cell.length_b   1.000
_cell.length_c   1.000
_cell.angle_alpha   90.00
_cell.angle_beta   90.00
_cell.angle_gamma   90.00
#
_symmetry.space_group_name_H-M   'P 1'
#
loop_
_entity.id
_entity.type
_entity.pdbx_description
1 polymer ?
#
loop_
_entity_poly.entity_id
_entity_poly.type
_entity_poly.pdbx_seq_one_letter_code
_entity_poly.pdbx_strand_id
1 'polypeptide(L)'
;MANVGYIRVSSADQNTARQLDGVQLDKVFTEKVSGATADREQLHAMLDYVREGDTVHVHEISRLARSLIDLNTLISDLNKKGVTVVFHQERMTFSPDREQEPLQQLMFNMLASFAQFERQIIKQRQAEGIAKAKERGEYMGRKKTIDDSAIIEAMSKDGASFRKVAKELSVSLSTVQRAMKKHSPAC
;
A
#
# COMPACT_ATOMS: atom_id res chain seq x y z
N MET A 1 27.85 -17.75 -7.13
CA MET A 1 27.09 -16.55 -7.52
C MET A 1 26.18 -16.98 -8.65
N ALA A 2 24.86 -16.86 -8.47
CA ALA A 2 23.88 -17.23 -9.48
C ALA A 2 23.30 -15.99 -10.17
N ASN A 3 23.03 -16.11 -11.46
CA ASN A 3 22.29 -15.15 -12.28
C ASN A 3 20.82 -15.57 -12.30
N VAL A 4 19.97 -14.79 -11.65
CA VAL A 4 18.56 -15.10 -11.45
C VAL A 4 17.71 -14.15 -12.29
N GLY A 5 16.91 -14.69 -13.20
CA GLY A 5 15.98 -13.93 -14.02
C GLY A 5 14.63 -13.76 -13.34
N TYR A 6 14.07 -12.56 -13.39
CA TYR A 6 12.67 -12.32 -13.05
C TYR A 6 11.93 -11.70 -14.23
N ILE A 7 10.92 -12.44 -14.71
CA ILE A 7 10.09 -12.08 -15.86
C ILE A 7 8.66 -11.91 -15.37
N ARG A 8 8.00 -10.82 -15.78
CA ARG A 8 6.57 -10.60 -15.53
C ARG A 8 5.85 -10.34 -16.83
N VAL A 9 4.80 -11.09 -17.11
CA VAL A 9 3.97 -10.89 -18.30
C VAL A 9 2.51 -10.63 -17.93
N SER A 10 1.89 -9.71 -18.66
CA SER A 10 0.44 -9.52 -18.61
C SER A 10 -0.23 -10.58 -19.50
N SER A 11 -1.46 -10.94 -19.19
CA SER A 11 -2.25 -11.90 -19.99
C SER A 11 -2.45 -11.51 -21.47
N ALA A 12 -2.14 -10.26 -21.86
CA ALA A 12 -2.23 -9.77 -23.24
C ALA A 12 -0.95 -9.95 -24.06
N ASP A 13 0.22 -10.06 -23.41
CA ASP A 13 1.52 -10.18 -24.08
C ASP A 13 2.00 -11.63 -24.05
N GLN A 14 1.76 -12.38 -25.13
CA GLN A 14 2.29 -13.73 -25.32
C GLN A 14 3.79 -13.76 -25.64
N ASN A 15 4.47 -12.61 -25.72
CA ASN A 15 5.86 -12.57 -26.15
C ASN A 15 6.85 -12.58 -24.97
N THR A 16 6.80 -13.64 -24.16
CA THR A 16 7.82 -13.94 -23.12
C THR A 16 9.21 -14.16 -23.72
N ALA A 17 9.29 -14.53 -25.00
CA ALA A 17 10.51 -15.01 -25.65
C ALA A 17 11.61 -13.95 -25.85
N ARG A 18 11.32 -12.66 -25.66
CA ARG A 18 12.30 -11.57 -25.86
C ARG A 18 12.84 -10.94 -24.59
N GLN A 19 12.28 -11.22 -23.43
CA GLN A 19 12.77 -10.63 -22.18
C GLN A 19 14.01 -11.40 -21.72
N LEU A 20 15.12 -10.67 -21.52
CA LEU A 20 16.43 -11.22 -21.10
C LEU A 20 17.11 -12.15 -22.12
N ASP A 21 16.73 -12.06 -23.39
CA ASP A 21 17.38 -12.83 -24.46
C ASP A 21 18.89 -12.50 -24.55
N GLY A 22 19.73 -13.53 -24.62
CA GLY A 22 21.19 -13.39 -24.57
C GLY A 22 21.82 -13.24 -23.17
N VAL A 23 21.02 -13.20 -22.09
CA VAL A 23 21.54 -13.23 -20.71
C VAL A 23 21.63 -14.68 -20.24
N GLN A 24 22.80 -15.09 -19.74
CA GLN A 24 22.92 -16.41 -19.10
C GLN A 24 22.31 -16.37 -17.70
N LEU A 25 21.29 -17.21 -17.49
CA LEU A 25 20.51 -17.26 -16.25
C LEU A 25 20.53 -18.70 -15.71
N ASP A 26 20.89 -18.84 -14.44
CA ASP A 26 20.91 -20.11 -13.71
C ASP A 26 19.51 -20.51 -13.25
N LYS A 27 18.67 -19.52 -12.93
CA LYS A 27 17.28 -19.73 -12.49
C LYS A 27 16.39 -18.61 -13.01
N VAL A 28 15.16 -18.92 -13.40
CA VAL A 28 14.18 -17.94 -13.85
C VAL A 28 12.88 -18.10 -13.07
N PHE A 29 12.35 -16.98 -12.58
CA PHE A 29 11.03 -16.85 -11.98
C PHE A 29 10.13 -16.09 -12.95
N THR A 30 8.98 -16.66 -13.31
CA THR A 30 8.07 -16.08 -14.31
C THR A 30 6.69 -15.86 -13.71
N GLU A 31 6.34 -14.59 -13.54
CA GLU A 31 5.07 -14.16 -12.99
C GLU A 31 4.07 -13.89 -14.12
N LYS A 32 2.90 -14.55 -14.06
CA LYS A 32 1.79 -14.35 -15.02
C LYS A 32 0.65 -13.61 -14.33
N VAL A 33 0.39 -12.39 -14.77
CA VAL A 33 -0.62 -11.52 -14.15
C VAL A 33 -1.87 -11.47 -15.02
N SER A 34 -2.96 -12.10 -14.59
CA SER A 34 -4.31 -11.87 -15.13
C SER A 34 -5.06 -10.89 -14.25
N GLY A 35 -5.14 -9.62 -14.66
CA GLY A 35 -5.88 -8.57 -13.94
C GLY A 35 -5.03 -7.74 -12.95
N ALA A 36 -5.59 -6.62 -12.49
CA ALA A 36 -4.88 -5.58 -11.74
C ALA A 36 -4.40 -6.00 -10.33
N THR A 37 -4.84 -7.16 -9.83
CA THR A 37 -4.68 -7.58 -8.43
C THR A 37 -4.17 -9.02 -8.31
N ALA A 38 -3.27 -9.46 -9.19
CA ALA A 38 -2.66 -10.78 -9.01
C ALA A 38 -1.63 -10.76 -7.87
N ASP A 39 -1.62 -11.82 -7.07
CA ASP A 39 -0.63 -12.06 -6.04
C ASP A 39 0.77 -12.26 -6.66
N ARG A 40 1.84 -11.82 -5.99
CA ARG A 40 3.22 -11.81 -6.56
C ARG A 40 4.04 -13.02 -6.11
N GLU A 41 3.45 -14.20 -6.17
CA GLU A 41 4.04 -15.43 -5.62
C GLU A 41 5.45 -15.71 -6.15
N GLN A 42 5.69 -15.48 -7.45
CA GLN A 42 6.99 -15.73 -8.06
C GLN A 42 8.03 -14.68 -7.69
N LEU A 43 7.61 -13.43 -7.43
CA LEU A 43 8.53 -12.45 -6.83
C LEU A 43 8.94 -12.92 -5.44
N HIS A 44 7.98 -13.30 -4.59
CA HIS A 44 8.28 -13.73 -3.23
C HIS A 44 9.20 -14.96 -3.22
N ALA A 45 8.91 -15.94 -4.07
CA ALA A 45 9.77 -17.11 -4.25
C ALA A 45 11.20 -16.73 -4.70
N MET A 46 11.35 -15.74 -5.59
CA MET A 46 12.67 -15.22 -5.98
C MET A 46 13.38 -14.55 -4.80
N LEU A 47 12.67 -13.69 -4.04
CA LEU A 47 13.23 -12.98 -2.89
C LEU A 47 13.73 -13.93 -1.79
N ASP A 48 13.09 -15.09 -1.64
CA ASP A 48 13.48 -16.15 -0.71
C ASP A 48 14.62 -17.02 -1.26
N TYR A 49 14.72 -17.16 -2.58
CA TYR A 49 15.75 -17.96 -3.25
C TYR A 49 17.12 -17.27 -3.28
N VAL A 50 17.13 -15.96 -3.56
CA VAL A 50 18.38 -15.20 -3.76
C VAL A 50 19.15 -15.01 -2.46
N ARG A 51 20.48 -15.07 -2.56
CA ARG A 51 21.41 -14.92 -1.45
C ARG A 51 22.56 -13.98 -1.81
N GLU A 52 23.36 -13.63 -0.81
CA GLU A 52 24.54 -12.80 -0.97
C GLU A 52 25.43 -13.25 -2.14
N GLY A 53 25.83 -12.29 -2.97
CA GLY A 53 26.63 -12.50 -4.18
C GLY A 53 25.83 -12.92 -5.42
N ASP A 54 24.51 -13.12 -5.33
CA ASP A 54 23.69 -13.37 -6.52
C ASP A 54 23.37 -12.07 -7.28
N THR A 55 23.01 -12.22 -8.55
CA THR A 55 22.54 -11.12 -9.40
C THR A 55 21.15 -11.39 -9.94
N VAL A 56 20.21 -10.50 -9.67
CA VAL A 56 18.86 -10.52 -10.22
C VAL A 56 18.82 -9.70 -11.50
N HIS A 57 18.44 -10.34 -12.60
CA HIS A 57 18.25 -9.70 -13.89
C HIS A 57 16.77 -9.50 -14.16
N VAL A 58 16.42 -8.27 -14.51
CA VAL A 58 15.08 -7.87 -14.91
C VAL A 58 15.17 -7.10 -16.22
N HIS A 59 14.21 -7.30 -17.12
CA HIS A 59 14.24 -6.61 -18.41
C HIS A 59 14.08 -5.10 -18.26
N GLU A 60 13.05 -4.63 -17.55
CA GLU A 60 12.78 -3.21 -17.29
C GLU A 60 12.15 -3.00 -15.90
N ILE A 61 12.23 -1.77 -15.36
CA ILE A 61 11.78 -1.44 -14.00
C ILE A 61 10.31 -1.82 -13.77
N SER A 62 9.46 -1.58 -14.76
CA SER A 62 8.02 -1.82 -14.68
C SER A 62 7.68 -3.29 -14.38
N ARG A 63 8.58 -4.22 -14.74
CA ARG A 63 8.39 -5.66 -14.53
C ARG A 63 8.59 -6.02 -13.06
N LEU A 64 9.57 -5.39 -12.39
CA LEU A 64 9.87 -5.63 -10.98
C LEU A 64 8.97 -4.84 -10.02
N ALA A 65 8.62 -3.60 -10.32
CA ALA A 65 7.93 -2.74 -9.36
C ALA A 65 6.59 -2.21 -9.89
N ARG A 66 5.62 -2.06 -8.99
CA ARG A 66 4.30 -1.43 -9.28
C ARG A 66 4.28 0.07 -9.02
N SER A 67 5.26 0.58 -8.27
CA SER A 67 5.43 1.99 -7.97
C SER A 67 6.89 2.28 -7.65
N LEU A 68 7.25 3.56 -7.55
CA LEU A 68 8.59 3.96 -7.12
C LEU A 68 8.89 3.60 -5.66
N ILE A 69 7.86 3.59 -4.80
CA ILE A 69 8.00 3.14 -3.41
C ILE A 69 8.33 1.64 -3.38
N ASP A 70 7.55 0.84 -4.13
CA ASP A 70 7.78 -0.61 -4.27
C ASP A 70 9.18 -0.91 -4.82
N LEU A 71 9.62 -0.15 -5.83
CA LEU A 71 10.96 -0.27 -6.40
C LEU A 71 12.06 -0.02 -5.36
N ASN A 72 11.96 1.09 -4.61
CA ASN A 72 12.93 1.45 -3.58
C ASN A 72 13.02 0.36 -2.50
N THR A 73 11.87 -0.11 -2.01
CA THR A 73 11.81 -1.19 -1.02
C THR A 73 12.50 -2.46 -1.55
N LEU A 74 12.13 -2.93 -2.74
CA LEU A 74 12.71 -4.15 -3.33
C LEU A 74 14.22 -4.05 -3.53
N ILE A 75 14.71 -2.93 -4.07
CA ILE A 75 16.16 -2.72 -4.27
C ILE A 75 16.88 -2.63 -2.93
N SER A 76 16.34 -1.90 -1.96
CA SER A 76 16.97 -1.76 -0.64
C SER A 76 17.09 -3.11 0.06
N ASP A 77 16.04 -3.94 0.01
CA ASP A 77 16.03 -5.24 0.66
C ASP A 77 16.98 -6.23 -0.03
N LEU A 78 17.03 -6.23 -1.36
CA LEU A 78 17.97 -7.05 -2.14
C LEU A 78 19.43 -6.64 -1.89
N ASN A 79 19.73 -5.35 -1.93
CA ASN A 79 21.09 -4.86 -1.67
C ASN A 79 21.51 -5.13 -0.22
N LYS A 80 20.61 -5.00 0.77
CA LYS A 80 20.91 -5.38 2.17
C LYS A 80 21.22 -6.87 2.32
N LYS A 81 20.63 -7.73 1.47
CA LYS A 81 20.97 -9.16 1.38
C LYS A 81 22.26 -9.43 0.59
N GLY A 82 22.96 -8.40 0.12
CA GLY A 82 24.16 -8.57 -0.71
C GLY A 82 23.87 -9.03 -2.14
N VAL A 83 22.65 -8.78 -2.65
CA VAL A 83 22.23 -9.16 -4.01
C VAL A 83 22.34 -7.96 -4.93
N THR A 84 22.89 -8.15 -6.13
CA THR A 84 22.92 -7.13 -7.18
C THR A 84 21.65 -7.19 -8.04
N VAL A 85 21.08 -6.07 -8.44
CA VAL A 85 19.91 -5.98 -9.34
C VAL A 85 20.27 -5.26 -10.62
N VAL A 86 20.03 -5.89 -11.78
CA VAL A 86 20.31 -5.35 -13.11
C VAL A 86 19.02 -5.16 -13.90
N PHE A 87 18.81 -3.94 -14.40
CA PHE A 87 17.77 -3.61 -15.36
C PHE A 87 18.40 -3.36 -16.73
N HIS A 88 18.04 -4.21 -17.70
CA HIS A 88 18.69 -4.21 -19.02
C HIS A 88 18.22 -3.07 -19.93
N GLN A 89 16.93 -2.73 -19.90
CA GLN A 89 16.35 -1.67 -20.72
C GLN A 89 16.85 -0.29 -20.29
N GLU A 90 16.86 -0.02 -18.99
CA GLU A 90 17.35 1.24 -18.41
C GLU A 90 18.88 1.29 -18.28
N ARG A 91 19.58 0.16 -18.53
CA ARG A 91 21.03 0.00 -18.35
C ARG A 91 21.48 0.39 -16.94
N MET A 92 20.73 -0.06 -15.94
CA MET A 92 20.95 0.26 -14.54
C MET A 92 21.39 -0.98 -13.77
N THR A 93 22.30 -0.79 -12.82
CA THR A 93 22.79 -1.86 -11.94
C THR A 93 22.90 -1.33 -10.53
N PHE A 94 22.18 -1.95 -9.61
CA PHE A 94 22.21 -1.66 -8.19
C PHE A 94 22.97 -2.77 -7.48
N SER A 95 24.12 -2.46 -6.91
CA SER A 95 24.98 -3.44 -6.23
C SER A 95 25.15 -3.04 -4.76
N PRO A 96 25.31 -4.01 -3.85
CA PRO A 96 25.67 -3.76 -2.45
C PRO A 96 27.06 -3.13 -2.27
N ASP A 97 28.02 -3.47 -3.15
CA ASP A 97 29.46 -3.22 -2.92
C ASP A 97 29.96 -1.98 -3.67
N ARG A 98 29.21 -1.55 -4.68
CA ARG A 98 29.51 -0.27 -5.33
C ARG A 98 29.03 0.82 -4.39
N GLU A 99 29.96 1.61 -3.86
CA GLU A 99 29.68 3.00 -3.51
C GLU A 99 28.79 3.53 -4.61
N GLN A 100 27.52 3.77 -4.30
CA GLN A 100 26.51 4.02 -5.31
C GLN A 100 27.02 5.18 -6.16
N GLU A 101 27.35 4.89 -7.42
CA GLU A 101 27.77 5.88 -8.41
C GLU A 101 26.92 7.13 -8.19
N PRO A 102 27.49 8.35 -8.04
CA PRO A 102 26.73 9.54 -7.67
C PRO A 102 25.48 9.74 -8.53
N LEU A 103 25.52 9.30 -9.79
CA LEU A 103 24.38 9.24 -10.70
C LEU A 103 23.27 8.27 -10.27
N GLN A 104 23.62 7.06 -9.83
CA GLN A 104 22.67 6.08 -9.31
C GLN A 104 22.01 6.57 -8.02
N GLN A 105 22.78 7.15 -7.10
CA GLN A 105 22.25 7.80 -5.90
C GLN A 105 21.30 8.94 -6.25
N LEU A 106 21.70 9.81 -7.18
CA LEU A 106 20.89 10.92 -7.64
C LEU A 106 19.57 10.43 -8.26
N MET A 107 19.61 9.43 -9.13
CA MET A 107 18.41 8.86 -9.72
C MET A 107 17.52 8.23 -8.66
N PHE A 108 18.09 7.52 -7.69
CA PHE A 108 17.32 6.94 -6.58
C PHE A 108 16.61 8.03 -5.76
N ASN A 109 17.33 9.10 -5.43
CA ASN A 109 16.79 10.24 -4.70
C ASN A 109 15.72 10.98 -5.51
N MET A 110 15.89 11.11 -6.83
CA MET A 110 14.87 11.67 -7.72
C MET A 110 13.61 10.78 -7.77
N LEU A 111 13.77 9.47 -7.92
CA LEU A 111 12.65 8.52 -7.93
C LEU A 111 11.90 8.53 -6.59
N ALA A 112 12.62 8.56 -5.47
CA ALA A 112 12.03 8.67 -4.13
C ALA A 112 11.28 10.01 -3.95
N SER A 113 11.85 11.12 -4.44
CA SER A 113 11.22 12.44 -4.37
C SER A 113 9.95 12.50 -5.22
N PHE A 114 9.94 11.89 -6.40
CA PHE A 114 8.77 11.83 -7.26
C PHE A 114 7.64 11.00 -6.65
N ALA A 115 7.98 9.91 -5.96
CA ALA A 115 7.01 9.10 -5.22
C ALA A 115 6.33 9.88 -4.08
N GLN A 116 7.10 10.69 -3.35
CA GLN A 116 6.57 11.56 -2.31
C GLN A 116 5.68 12.66 -2.90
N PHE A 117 6.10 13.25 -4.01
CA PHE A 117 5.33 14.25 -4.75
C PHE A 117 3.98 13.71 -5.21
N GLU A 118 3.94 12.54 -5.84
CA GLU A 118 2.70 11.93 -6.33
C GLU A 118 1.71 11.65 -5.17
N ARG A 119 2.22 11.12 -4.05
CA ARG A 119 1.42 10.90 -2.83
C ARG A 119 0.83 12.20 -2.29
N GLN A 120 1.57 13.30 -2.36
CA GLN A 120 1.12 14.61 -1.90
C GLN A 120 0.01 15.16 -2.80
N ILE A 121 0.14 15.01 -4.13
CA ILE A 121 -0.90 15.40 -5.09
C ILE A 121 -2.20 14.62 -4.87
N ILE A 122 -2.13 13.29 -4.65
CA ILE A 122 -3.32 12.48 -4.35
C ILE A 122 -4.02 12.97 -3.08
N LYS A 123 -3.26 13.22 -2.01
CA LYS A 123 -3.82 13.76 -0.75
C LYS A 123 -4.45 15.13 -0.94
N GLN A 124 -3.81 16.00 -1.73
CA GLN A 124 -4.35 17.33 -2.02
C GLN A 124 -5.70 17.24 -2.73
N ARG A 125 -5.80 16.43 -3.80
CA ARG A 125 -7.07 16.21 -4.52
C ARG A 125 -8.15 15.61 -3.63
N GLN A 126 -7.79 14.69 -2.74
CA GLN A 126 -8.71 14.13 -1.76
C GLN A 126 -9.23 15.22 -0.82
N ALA A 127 -8.35 16.08 -0.30
CA ALA A 127 -8.74 17.18 0.58
C ALA A 127 -9.67 18.17 -0.13
N GLU A 128 -9.39 18.52 -1.38
CA GLU A 128 -10.25 19.36 -2.22
C GLU A 128 -11.63 18.71 -2.45
N GLY A 129 -11.67 17.40 -2.72
CA GLY A 129 -12.91 16.65 -2.84
C GLY A 129 -13.74 16.65 -1.55
N ILE A 130 -13.09 16.46 -0.40
CA ILE A 130 -13.73 16.53 0.92
C ILE A 130 -14.25 17.94 1.20
N ALA A 131 -13.48 18.99 0.88
CA ALA A 131 -13.91 20.38 1.07
C ALA A 131 -15.19 20.67 0.26
N LYS A 132 -15.22 20.29 -1.02
CA LYS A 132 -16.40 20.43 -1.87
C LYS A 132 -17.60 19.59 -1.37
N ALA A 133 -17.36 18.38 -0.86
CA ALA A 133 -18.43 17.56 -0.28
C ALA A 133 -18.98 18.14 1.04
N LYS A 134 -18.14 18.80 1.85
CA LYS A 134 -18.57 19.55 3.03
C LYS A 134 -19.39 20.78 2.66
N GLU A 135 -18.96 21.54 1.65
CA GLU A 135 -19.72 22.69 1.12
C GLU A 135 -21.10 22.29 0.61
N ARG A 136 -21.21 21.12 -0.06
CA ARG A 136 -22.50 20.55 -0.49
C ARG A 136 -23.32 19.92 0.64
N GLY A 137 -22.82 19.88 1.88
CA GLY A 137 -23.53 19.31 3.03
C GLY A 137 -23.64 17.78 3.03
N GLU A 138 -22.92 17.06 2.16
CA GLU A 138 -22.97 15.59 2.04
C GLU A 138 -22.31 14.88 3.23
N TYR A 139 -21.48 15.59 3.99
CA TYR A 139 -20.76 15.07 5.16
C TYR A 139 -21.68 15.05 6.41
N MET A 140 -22.55 14.05 6.52
CA MET A 140 -23.46 13.89 7.68
C MET A 140 -22.86 13.17 8.90
N GLY A 141 -21.52 12.98 8.91
CA GLY A 141 -20.84 12.22 9.97
C GLY A 141 -21.27 10.75 10.02
N ARG A 142 -20.84 10.05 11.08
CA ARG A 142 -21.26 8.67 11.30
C ARG A 142 -22.77 8.66 11.61
N LYS A 143 -23.57 8.01 10.77
CA LYS A 143 -24.99 7.74 11.07
C LYS A 143 -25.09 7.09 12.45
N LYS A 144 -25.96 7.62 13.31
CA LYS A 144 -26.18 7.06 14.64
C LYS A 144 -26.73 5.65 14.51
N THR A 145 -26.24 4.75 15.35
CA THR A 145 -26.73 3.36 15.40
C THR A 145 -28.12 3.27 16.05
N ILE A 146 -28.40 4.14 17.03
CA ILE A 146 -29.68 4.22 17.75
C ILE A 146 -30.04 5.69 17.94
N ASP A 147 -31.33 6.00 17.84
CA ASP A 147 -31.85 7.35 18.04
C ASP A 147 -31.83 7.75 19.53
N ASP A 148 -31.59 9.05 19.80
CA ASP A 148 -31.52 9.57 21.17
C ASP A 148 -32.88 9.43 21.87
N SER A 149 -33.99 9.47 21.11
CA SER A 149 -35.36 9.30 21.62
C SER A 149 -35.56 7.95 22.32
N ALA A 150 -35.13 6.86 21.70
CA ALA A 150 -35.20 5.51 22.26
C ALA A 150 -34.36 5.36 23.53
N ILE A 151 -33.22 6.08 23.61
CA ILE A 151 -32.38 6.11 24.80
C ILE A 151 -33.07 6.87 25.94
N ILE A 152 -33.72 8.00 25.64
CA ILE A 152 -34.46 8.83 26.60
C ILE A 152 -35.67 8.07 27.14
N GLU A 153 -36.43 7.39 26.28
CA GLU A 153 -37.57 6.56 26.66
C GLU A 153 -37.14 5.37 27.54
N ALA A 154 -36.01 4.73 27.24
CA ALA A 154 -35.48 3.67 28.10
C ALA A 154 -35.01 4.21 29.46
N MET A 155 -34.56 5.47 29.52
CA MET A 155 -34.13 6.13 30.75
C MET A 155 -35.28 6.67 31.61
N SER A 156 -36.49 6.84 31.07
CA SER A 156 -37.66 7.31 31.83
C SER A 156 -38.40 6.19 32.57
N LYS A 157 -38.03 4.92 32.36
CA LYS A 157 -38.57 3.76 33.07
C LYS A 157 -38.06 3.71 34.52
N ASP A 158 -38.91 3.26 35.45
CA ASP A 158 -38.54 3.11 36.85
C ASP A 158 -37.36 2.13 37.04
N GLY A 159 -36.36 2.56 37.83
CA GLY A 159 -35.14 1.79 38.07
C GLY A 159 -34.16 1.74 36.88
N ALA A 160 -34.28 2.65 35.92
CA ALA A 160 -33.30 2.79 34.85
C ALA A 160 -31.95 3.31 35.39
N SER A 161 -30.86 2.75 34.86
CA SER A 161 -29.51 3.29 35.06
C SER A 161 -28.78 3.33 33.73
N PHE A 162 -27.82 4.25 33.57
CA PHE A 162 -27.07 4.37 32.32
C PHE A 162 -26.41 3.06 31.88
N ARG A 163 -25.93 2.23 32.83
CA ARG A 163 -25.35 0.91 32.51
C ARG A 163 -26.40 -0.12 32.07
N LYS A 164 -27.58 -0.09 32.68
CA LYS A 164 -28.69 -1.00 32.33
C LYS A 164 -29.22 -0.69 30.93
N VAL A 165 -29.46 0.59 30.64
CA VAL A 165 -29.92 1.05 29.31
C VAL A 165 -28.87 0.84 28.23
N ALA A 166 -27.59 1.06 28.53
CA ALA A 166 -26.49 0.77 27.60
C ALA A 166 -26.46 -0.72 27.20
N LYS A 167 -26.69 -1.62 28.16
CA LYS A 167 -26.74 -3.07 27.92
C LYS A 167 -28.00 -3.49 27.15
N GLU A 168 -29.16 -2.94 27.51
CA GLU A 168 -30.45 -3.21 26.84
C GLU A 168 -30.44 -2.78 25.37
N LEU A 169 -29.92 -1.59 25.10
CA LEU A 169 -29.85 -1.02 23.76
C LEU A 169 -28.54 -1.37 23.01
N SER A 170 -27.68 -2.22 23.58
CA SER A 170 -26.40 -2.62 22.95
C SER A 170 -25.54 -1.44 22.46
N VAL A 171 -25.49 -0.37 23.26
CA VAL A 171 -24.68 0.84 23.00
C VAL A 171 -23.69 1.08 24.12
N SER A 172 -22.64 1.87 23.86
CA SER A 172 -21.69 2.24 24.91
C SER A 172 -22.34 3.13 25.97
N LEU A 173 -21.86 3.03 27.22
CA LEU A 173 -22.25 3.92 28.31
C LEU A 173 -22.10 5.40 27.93
N SER A 174 -21.02 5.73 27.22
CA SER A 174 -20.74 7.08 26.72
C SER A 174 -21.78 7.59 25.71
N THR A 175 -22.44 6.69 24.96
CA THR A 175 -23.51 7.06 24.03
C THR A 175 -24.78 7.44 24.79
N VAL A 176 -25.14 6.67 25.83
CA VAL A 176 -26.28 6.95 26.72
C VAL A 176 -26.07 8.28 27.46
N GLN A 177 -24.91 8.48 28.07
CA GLN A 177 -24.59 9.72 28.79
C GLN A 177 -24.63 10.95 27.88
N ARG A 178 -24.12 10.84 26.65
CA ARG A 178 -24.12 11.92 25.67
C ARG A 178 -25.54 12.27 25.18
N ALA A 179 -26.40 11.27 24.97
CA ALA A 179 -27.80 11.48 24.64
C ALA A 179 -28.53 12.22 25.77
N MET A 180 -28.34 11.78 27.03
CA MET A 180 -28.95 12.41 28.20
C MET A 180 -28.42 13.83 28.47
N LYS A 181 -27.11 14.08 28.31
CA LYS A 181 -26.51 15.42 28.45
C LYS A 181 -27.06 16.41 27.41
N LYS A 182 -27.41 15.93 26.22
CA LYS A 182 -28.00 16.75 25.14
C LYS A 182 -29.50 17.01 25.38
N HIS A 183 -30.18 16.14 26.12
CA HIS A 183 -31.60 16.26 26.46
C HIS A 183 -31.87 17.12 27.71
N SER A 184 -30.89 17.28 28.61
CA SER A 184 -31.02 18.24 29.71
C SER A 184 -31.20 19.66 29.15
N PRO A 185 -32.26 20.40 29.53
CA PRO A 185 -32.39 21.79 29.14
C PRO A 185 -31.18 22.55 29.69
N ALA A 186 -30.55 23.37 28.84
CA ALA A 186 -29.59 24.34 29.30
C ALA A 186 -30.28 25.25 30.33
N CYS A 187 -29.69 25.38 31.52
CA CYS A 187 -30.01 26.50 32.42
C CYS A 187 -29.70 27.82 31.74
#